data_AF-A0A416S396-F1
#
_entry.id   AF-A0A416S396-F1
#
_cell.length_a   1.000
_cell.length_b   1.000
_cell.length_c   1.000
_cell.angle_alpha   90.00
_cell.angle_beta   90.00
_cell.angle_gamma   90.00
#
_symmetry.space_group_name_H-M   'P 1'
#
loop_
_entity.id
_entity.type
_entity.pdbx_description
1 polymer ?
#
loop_
_entity_poly.entity_id
_entity_poly.type
_entity_poly.pdbx_seq_one_letter_code
_entity_poly.pdbx_strand_id
1 'polypeptide(L)'
;MSIRNTFLKDYGISKELGDKIVSYCRNAHDYDQNLILQAAQKTCPEISSALFANLTLGIGYDRISQVQYIPMQRKDFQGYRRKTIEELYRLLLLHGKEL
;
A
#
# COMPACT_ATOMS: atom_id res chain seq x y z
N MET A 1 13.61 13.03 2.23
CA MET A 1 12.33 13.52 1.65
C MET A 1 11.20 13.03 2.53
N SER A 2 10.17 13.84 2.82
CA SER A 2 9.03 13.34 3.59
C SER A 2 8.15 12.45 2.71
N ILE A 3 7.62 11.36 3.27
CA ILE A 3 6.75 10.38 2.59
C ILE A 3 5.58 11.06 1.85
N ARG A 4 5.11 12.19 2.39
CA ARG A 4 4.03 13.02 1.83
C ARG A 4 4.29 13.48 0.39
N ASN A 5 5.55 13.75 0.03
CA ASN A 5 5.93 14.32 -1.26
C ASN A 5 6.61 13.30 -2.20
N THR A 6 6.84 12.06 -1.74
CA THR A 6 7.44 11.01 -2.56
C THR A 6 6.38 10.28 -3.37
N PHE A 7 6.66 10.08 -4.65
CA PHE A 7 5.83 9.38 -5.63
C PHE A 7 6.44 8.03 -6.02
N LEU A 8 5.66 7.16 -6.67
CA LEU A 8 6.12 5.82 -7.09
C LEU A 8 7.33 5.88 -8.02
N LYS A 9 7.37 6.87 -8.93
CA LYS A 9 8.52 7.10 -9.81
C LYS A 9 9.82 7.37 -9.06
N ASP A 10 9.75 7.98 -7.88
CA ASP A 10 10.92 8.28 -7.06
C ASP A 10 11.50 7.01 -6.41
N TYR A 11 10.72 5.93 -6.41
CA TYR A 11 11.13 4.57 -6.05
C TYR A 11 11.50 3.70 -7.25
N GLY A 12 11.58 4.27 -8.46
CA GLY A 12 11.80 3.51 -9.69
C GLY A 12 10.60 2.70 -10.17
N ILE A 13 9.41 2.90 -9.59
CA ILE A 13 8.18 2.21 -9.97
C ILE A 13 7.46 3.03 -11.03
N SER A 14 7.38 2.51 -12.25
CA SER A 14 6.61 3.11 -13.34
C SER A 14 5.11 3.12 -13.02
N LYS A 15 4.34 3.95 -13.73
CA LYS A 15 2.88 3.97 -13.57
C LYS A 15 2.27 2.59 -13.85
N GLU A 16 2.68 1.96 -14.95
CA GLU A 16 2.20 0.64 -15.36
C GLU A 16 2.50 -0.44 -14.30
N LEU A 17 3.73 -0.46 -13.77
CA LEU A 17 4.09 -1.38 -12.69
C LEU A 17 3.30 -1.08 -11.41
N GLY A 18 3.10 0.19 -11.07
CA GLY A 18 2.25 0.59 -9.95
C GLY A 18 0.81 0.10 -10.11
N ASP A 19 0.24 0.20 -11.31
CA ASP A 19 -1.11 -0.28 -11.62
C ASP A 19 -1.19 -1.82 -11.53
N LYS A 20 -0.16 -2.53 -11.99
CA LYS A 20 -0.03 -4.00 -11.81
C LYS A 20 0.02 -4.41 -10.33
N ILE A 21 0.82 -3.73 -9.50
CA ILE A 21 0.90 -4.00 -8.06
C ILE A 21 -0.46 -3.77 -7.39
N VAL A 22 -1.15 -2.68 -7.74
CA VAL A 22 -2.49 -2.41 -7.20
C VAL A 22 -3.48 -3.47 -7.65
N SER A 23 -3.43 -3.90 -8.92
CA SER A 23 -4.26 -5.00 -9.42
C SER A 23 -4.00 -6.32 -8.68
N TYR A 24 -2.72 -6.65 -8.43
CA TYR A 24 -2.34 -7.79 -7.60
C TYR A 24 -2.98 -7.69 -6.21
N CYS A 25 -2.96 -6.52 -5.56
CA CYS A 25 -3.60 -6.36 -4.26
C CYS A 25 -5.12 -6.60 -4.27
N ARG A 26 -5.82 -6.22 -5.35
CA ARG A 26 -7.28 -6.41 -5.48
C ARG A 26 -7.68 -7.87 -5.65
N ASN A 27 -6.79 -8.67 -6.23
CA ASN A 27 -7.02 -10.08 -6.53
C ASN A 27 -6.25 -11.02 -5.58
N ALA A 28 -5.64 -10.48 -4.53
CA ALA A 28 -4.81 -11.24 -3.61
C ALA A 28 -5.67 -12.14 -2.70
N HIS A 29 -5.24 -13.39 -2.56
CA HIS A 29 -5.83 -14.39 -1.69
C HIS A 29 -4.75 -15.06 -0.83
N ASP A 30 -5.15 -15.59 0.33
CA ASP A 30 -4.30 -16.37 1.22
C ASP A 30 -2.92 -15.72 1.52
N TYR A 31 -1.85 -16.36 1.07
CA TYR A 31 -0.47 -15.90 1.31
C TYR A 31 -0.20 -14.51 0.73
N ASP A 32 -0.83 -14.15 -0.39
CA ASP A 32 -0.65 -12.84 -1.00
C ASP A 32 -1.20 -11.72 -0.12
N GLN A 33 -2.31 -11.97 0.59
CA GLN A 33 -2.84 -11.03 1.58
C GLN A 33 -1.89 -10.85 2.77
N ASN A 34 -1.20 -11.91 3.19
CA ASN A 34 -0.20 -11.82 4.24
C ASN A 34 0.99 -10.94 3.82
N LEU A 35 1.42 -10.98 2.56
CA LEU A 35 2.47 -10.10 2.05
C LEU A 35 2.04 -8.62 2.05
N ILE A 36 0.81 -8.33 1.64
CA ILE A 36 0.26 -6.97 1.64
C ILE A 36 0.16 -6.44 3.07
N LEU A 37 -0.32 -7.26 4.01
CA LEU A 37 -0.43 -6.87 5.41
C LEU A 37 0.96 -6.62 6.02
N GLN A 38 1.93 -7.49 5.74
CA GLN A 38 3.32 -7.31 6.18
C GLN A 38 3.92 -6.00 5.64
N ALA A 39 3.69 -5.68 4.36
CA ALA A 39 4.15 -4.42 3.76
C ALA A 39 3.53 -3.20 4.47
N ALA A 40 2.23 -3.25 4.75
CA ALA A 40 1.51 -2.18 5.44
C ALA A 40 2.01 -1.99 6.88
N GLN A 41 2.24 -3.08 7.61
CA GLN A 41 2.79 -3.05 8.97
C GLN A 41 4.22 -2.51 9.01
N LYS A 42 5.09 -2.91 8.08
CA LYS A 42 6.45 -2.36 7.96
C LYS A 42 6.46 -0.88 7.62
N THR A 43 5.48 -0.44 6.84
CA THR A 43 5.38 0.96 6.41
C THR A 43 4.88 1.88 7.53
N CYS A 44 3.76 1.53 8.17
CA CYS A 44 3.21 2.29 9.29
C CYS A 44 2.25 1.40 10.10
N PRO A 45 2.68 0.84 11.24
CA PRO A 45 1.86 -0.07 12.04
C PRO A 45 0.50 0.53 12.44
N GLU A 46 0.48 1.81 12.83
CA GLU A 46 -0.71 2.52 13.35
C GLU A 46 -1.88 2.58 12.36
N ILE A 47 -1.60 2.58 11.05
CA ILE A 47 -2.63 2.62 10.00
C ILE A 47 -2.57 1.41 9.07
N SER A 48 -1.87 0.36 9.47
CA SER A 48 -1.65 -0.82 8.64
C SER A 48 -2.96 -1.48 8.19
N SER A 49 -3.96 -1.58 9.07
CA SER A 49 -5.31 -2.05 8.74
C SER A 49 -5.99 -1.20 7.67
N ALA A 50 -5.87 0.13 7.77
CA ALA A 50 -6.42 1.07 6.80
C ALA A 50 -5.72 1.00 5.44
N LEU A 51 -4.39 0.85 5.43
CA LEU A 51 -3.61 0.66 4.21
C LEU A 51 -3.96 -0.67 3.53
N PHE A 52 -4.05 -1.75 4.30
CA PHE A 52 -4.46 -3.06 3.81
C PHE A 52 -5.84 -2.99 3.17
N ALA A 53 -6.85 -2.48 3.89
CA ALA A 53 -8.21 -2.35 3.37
C ALA A 53 -8.27 -1.44 2.12
N ASN A 54 -7.50 -0.34 2.09
CA ASN A 54 -7.41 0.52 0.92
C ASN A 54 -6.85 -0.22 -0.31
N LEU A 55 -5.83 -1.07 -0.13
CA LEU A 55 -5.14 -1.79 -1.19
C LEU A 55 -5.84 -3.09 -1.62
N THR A 56 -6.61 -3.75 -0.75
CA THR A 56 -7.36 -4.97 -1.09
C THR A 56 -8.81 -4.68 -1.51
N LEU A 57 -9.55 -3.80 -0.83
CA LEU A 57 -11.02 -3.66 -1.00
C LEU A 57 -11.52 -2.55 -1.93
N GLY A 58 -10.68 -1.62 -2.37
CA GLY A 58 -11.06 -0.52 -3.27
C GLY A 58 -11.34 0.79 -2.54
N ILE A 59 -11.44 0.74 -1.23
CA ILE A 59 -12.07 1.81 -0.46
C ILE A 59 -11.10 2.95 -0.13
N GLY A 60 -11.51 4.18 -0.43
CA GLY A 60 -10.70 5.38 -0.19
C GLY A 60 -10.64 5.79 1.28
N TYR A 61 -9.71 6.70 1.60
CA TYR A 61 -9.50 7.26 2.94
C TYR A 61 -10.80 7.70 3.60
N ASP A 62 -11.68 8.43 2.90
CA ASP A 62 -12.90 8.98 3.52
C ASP A 62 -13.83 7.90 4.05
N ARG A 63 -14.10 6.90 3.20
CA ARG A 63 -14.95 5.77 3.57
C ARG A 63 -14.36 4.97 4.72
N ILE A 64 -13.03 4.82 4.73
CA ILE A 64 -12.33 4.16 5.84
C ILE A 64 -12.44 4.99 7.13
N SER A 65 -12.23 6.30 7.04
CA SER A 65 -12.22 7.21 8.20
C SER A 65 -13.59 7.33 8.89
N GLN A 66 -14.67 6.95 8.20
CA GLN A 66 -16.02 6.85 8.76
C GLN A 66 -16.21 5.62 9.67
N VAL A 67 -15.40 4.57 9.50
CA VAL A 67 -15.55 3.30 10.23
C VAL A 67 -14.39 3.01 11.18
N GLN A 68 -13.22 3.58 10.93
CA GLN A 68 -12.07 3.50 11.83
C GLN A 68 -11.35 4.84 11.93
N TYR A 69 -10.84 5.14 13.12
CA TYR A 69 -10.02 6.33 13.33
C TYR A 69 -8.68 6.19 12.59
N ILE A 70 -8.28 7.24 11.87
CA ILE A 70 -6.97 7.33 11.20
C ILE A 70 -6.24 8.56 11.76
N PRO A 71 -5.11 8.40 12.47
CA PRO A 71 -4.40 9.50 13.15
C PRO A 71 -3.59 10.39 12.19
N MET A 72 -4.07 10.63 10.97
CA MET A 72 -3.37 11.47 9.99
C MET A 72 -4.29 12.01 8.91
N GLN A 73 -3.85 13.05 8.22
CA GLN A 73 -4.60 13.64 7.12
C GLN A 73 -4.55 12.74 5.88
N ARG A 74 -5.57 12.89 5.01
CA ARG A 74 -5.65 12.20 3.71
C ARG A 74 -4.34 12.26 2.91
N LYS A 75 -3.68 13.41 2.87
CA LYS A 75 -2.45 13.59 2.09
C LYS A 75 -1.29 12.74 2.62
N ASP A 76 -1.17 12.61 3.94
CA ASP A 76 -0.15 11.77 4.58
C ASP A 76 -0.48 10.30 4.38
N PHE A 77 -1.76 9.92 4.52
CA PHE A 77 -2.24 8.56 4.21
C PHE A 77 -1.90 8.16 2.78
N GLN A 78 -2.09 9.04 1.78
CA GLN A 78 -1.72 8.76 0.40
C GLN A 78 -0.20 8.59 0.21
N GLY A 79 0.61 9.28 1.00
CA GLY A 79 2.06 9.06 1.06
C GLY A 79 2.40 7.65 1.54
N TYR A 80 1.84 7.25 2.69
CA TYR A 80 2.03 5.90 3.23
C TYR A 80 1.50 4.81 2.31
N ARG A 81 0.39 5.05 1.59
CA ARG A 81 -0.10 4.15 0.55
C ARG A 81 0.95 3.90 -0.54
N ARG A 82 1.59 4.96 -1.05
CA ARG A 82 2.65 4.82 -2.07
C ARG A 82 3.88 4.10 -1.52
N LYS A 83 4.27 4.40 -0.27
CA LYS A 83 5.36 3.70 0.41
C LYS A 83 5.05 2.21 0.63
N THR A 84 3.80 1.87 0.94
CA THR A 84 3.35 0.48 1.08
C THR A 84 3.42 -0.28 -0.23
N ILE A 85 3.06 0.35 -1.35
CA ILE A 85 3.19 -0.25 -2.69
C ILE A 85 4.66 -0.55 -3.00
N GLU A 86 5.57 0.35 -2.65
CA GLU A 86 7.01 0.12 -2.83
C GLU A 86 7.54 -1.01 -1.94
N GLU A 87 7.18 -1.03 -0.66
CA GLU A 87 7.61 -2.10 0.24
C GLU A 87 7.03 -3.45 -0.16
N LEU A 88 5.78 -3.49 -0.65
CA LEU A 88 5.18 -4.68 -1.22
C LEU A 88 5.94 -5.15 -2.45
N TYR A 89 6.27 -4.25 -3.39
CA TYR A 89 7.05 -4.60 -4.57
C TYR A 89 8.39 -5.24 -4.19
N ARG A 90 9.08 -4.66 -3.21
CA ARG A 90 10.33 -5.22 -2.66
C ARG A 90 10.13 -6.62 -2.07
N LEU A 91 9.04 -6.84 -1.33
CA LEU A 91 8.70 -8.16 -0.79
C LEU A 91 8.42 -9.17 -1.91
N LEU A 92 7.67 -8.79 -2.94
CA LEU A 92 7.37 -9.68 -4.06
C LEU A 92 8.65 -10.14 -4.77
N LEU A 93 9.58 -9.22 -5.02
CA LEU A 93 10.89 -9.56 -5.60
C LEU A 93 11.68 -10.52 -4.71
N LEU A 94 11.70 -10.31 -3.39
CA LEU A 94 12.39 -11.20 -2.44
C LEU A 94 11.79 -12.61 -2.41
N HIS A 95 10.49 -12.72 -2.65
CA HIS A 95 9.78 -14.00 -2.75
C HIS A 95 9.79 -14.59 -4.17
N GLY A 96 10.52 -14.00 -5.12
CA GLY A 96 10.62 -14.47 -6.50
C GLY A 96 9.33 -14.33 -7.31
N LYS A 97 8.43 -13.43 -6.91
CA LYS A 97 7.18 -13.13 -7.64
C LYS A 97 7.43 -12.02 -8.66
N GLU A 98 7.15 -12.30 -9.93
CA GLU A 98 7.16 -11.31 -11.02
C GLU A 98 5.74 -10.80 -11.31
N LEU A 99 5.62 -9.50 -11.65
CA LEU A 99 4.36 -8.78 -11.90
C LEU A 99 4.28 -8.22 -13.33
#